data_AF-A0A956I841-F1
#
_entry.id   AF-A0A956I841-F1
#
_cell.length_a   1.000
_cell.length_b   1.000
_cell.length_c   1.000
_cell.angle_alpha   90.00
_cell.angle_beta   90.00
_cell.angle_gamma   90.00
#
_symmetry.space_group_name_H-M   'P 1'
#
loop_
_entity.id
_entity.type
_entity.pdbx_description
1 polymer ?
#
loop_
_entity_poly.entity_id
_entity_poly.type
_entity_poly.pdbx_seq_one_letter_code
_entity_poly.pdbx_strand_id
1 'polypeptide(L)' 'GYLLSSFLTPLSNQRTDEYGGTLERRARFPLEVIDAVRQVWDGPLCVRISATDWVPGGFDVEDAV' A
#
# COMPACT_ATOMS: atom_id res chain seq x y z
N GLY A 1 6.98 4.84 4.87
CA GLY A 1 8.21 4.51 4.12
C GLY A 1 8.90 3.19 4.49
N TYR A 2 8.20 2.17 5.02
CA TYR A 2 8.72 0.78 5.02
C TYR A 2 8.16 0.02 3.81
N LEU A 3 8.49 -1.26 3.64
CA LEU A 3 8.17 -2.04 2.42
C LEU A 3 6.74 -1.87 1.89
N LEU A 4 5.70 -2.12 2.70
CA LEU A 4 4.32 -2.01 2.22
C LEU A 4 3.96 -0.58 1.82
N SER A 5 4.44 0.40 2.59
CA SER A 5 4.26 1.82 2.27
C SER A 5 5.05 2.24 1.03
N SER A 6 6.21 1.64 0.74
CA SER A 6 6.96 1.93 -0.48
C SER A 6 6.30 1.35 -1.73
N PHE A 7 5.41 0.37 -1.59
CA PHE A 7 4.56 -0.10 -2.69
C PHE A 7 3.41 0.89 -2.97
N LEU A 8 2.81 1.46 -1.92
CA LEU A 8 1.65 2.36 -2.03
C LEU A 8 1.98 3.71 -2.68
N THR A 9 3.13 4.28 -2.36
CA THR A 9 3.50 5.60 -2.90
C THR A 9 4.06 5.50 -4.32
N PRO A 10 3.59 6.35 -5.25
CA PRO A 10 4.18 6.42 -6.59
C PRO A 10 5.63 6.93 -6.56
N LEU A 11 6.08 7.60 -5.48
CA LEU A 11 7.44 8.13 -5.39
C LEU A 11 8.49 7.03 -5.41
N SER A 12 8.26 5.93 -4.70
CA SER A 12 9.17 4.78 -4.66
C SER A 12 8.74 3.63 -5.58
N ASN A 13 7.45 3.49 -5.89
CA ASN A 13 6.96 2.43 -6.76
C ASN A 13 6.73 2.94 -8.19
N GLN A 14 7.79 2.86 -8.98
CA GLN A 14 7.80 3.19 -10.42
C GLN A 14 7.70 1.94 -11.31
N ARG A 15 7.18 0.83 -10.78
CA ARG A 15 7.05 -0.43 -11.54
C ARG A 15 6.00 -0.29 -12.64
N THR A 16 6.19 -1.04 -13.72
CA THR A 16 5.28 -1.08 -14.87
C THR A 16 4.50 -2.39 -14.98
N ASP A 17 4.68 -3.29 -14.01
CA ASP A 17 3.96 -4.56 -13.93
C ASP A 17 2.64 -4.42 -13.15
N GLU A 18 2.06 -5.55 -12.75
CA GLU A 18 0.79 -5.61 -12.04
C GLU A 18 0.82 -5.04 -10.60
N TYR A 19 2.01 -4.68 -10.11
CA TYR A 19 2.24 -4.11 -8.78
C TYR A 19 2.60 -2.63 -8.79
N GLY A 20 2.57 -1.96 -9.95
CA GLY A 20 2.89 -0.53 -10.08
C GLY A 20 1.95 0.22 -11.03
N GLY A 21 2.15 1.54 -11.16
CA GLY A 21 1.28 2.41 -11.94
C GLY A 21 0.09 2.89 -11.13
N THR A 22 -1.11 2.35 -11.34
CA THR A 22 -2.34 2.82 -10.67
C THR A 22 -2.37 2.47 -9.18
N LEU A 23 -3.21 3.16 -8.40
CA LEU A 23 -3.36 2.90 -6.96
C LEU A 23 -3.72 1.44 -6.69
N GLU A 24 -4.64 0.86 -7.46
CA GLU A 24 -5.10 -0.53 -7.30
C GLU A 24 -3.95 -1.53 -7.45
N ARG A 25 -3.04 -1.27 -8.41
CA ARG A 25 -1.86 -2.11 -8.63
C ARG A 25 -0.83 -1.92 -7.53
N ARG A 26 -0.60 -0.69 -7.10
CA ARG A 26 0.31 -0.36 -5.99
C ARG A 26 -0.17 -0.95 -4.65
N ALA A 27 -1.48 -0.99 -4.41
CA ALA A 27 -2.10 -1.58 -3.23
C ALA A 27 -2.18 -3.11 -3.25
N ARG A 28 -1.98 -3.75 -4.42
CA ARG A 28 -2.06 -5.21 -4.59
C ARG A 28 -1.20 -5.97 -3.59
N PHE A 29 0.09 -5.65 -3.51
CA PHE A 29 1.01 -6.38 -2.64
C PHE A 29 0.67 -6.21 -1.14
N PRO A 30 0.42 -5.00 -0.61
CA PRO A 30 -0.09 -4.83 0.74
C PRO A 30 -1.36 -5.64 1.05
N LEU A 31 -2.31 -5.70 0.11
CA LEU A 31 -3.54 -6.48 0.28
C LEU A 31 -3.27 -8.00 0.28
N GLU A 32 -2.43 -8.51 -0.61
CA GLU A 32 -2.01 -9.91 -0.63
C GLU A 32 -1.36 -10.34 0.70
N VAL A 33 -0.59 -9.44 1.33
CA VAL A 33 0.00 -9.69 2.66
C VAL A 33 -1.09 -9.76 3.73
N ILE A 34 -2.09 -8.87 3.69
CA ILE A 34 -3.22 -8.90 4.64
C ILE A 34 -4.01 -10.19 4.49
N ASP A 35 -4.30 -10.59 3.25
CA ASP A 35 -5.01 -11.84 2.95
C ASP A 35 -4.26 -13.06 3.48
N ALA A 36 -2.95 -13.12 3.23
CA ALA A 36 -2.09 -14.21 3.72
C ALA A 36 -2.04 -14.28 5.25
N VAL A 37 -1.96 -13.12 5.94
CA VAL A 37 -2.02 -13.07 7.41
C VAL A 37 -3.38 -13.56 7.90
N ARG A 38 -4.47 -13.14 7.25
CA ARG A 38 -5.84 -13.52 7.65
C ARG A 38 -6.13 -15.01 7.49
N GLN A 39 -5.42 -15.72 6.60
CA GLN A 39 -5.53 -17.17 6.47
C GLN A 39 -5.05 -17.95 7.71
N VAL A 40 -4.21 -17.34 8.55
CA VAL A 40 -3.61 -18.00 9.72
C VAL A 40 -3.88 -17.27 11.04
N TRP A 41 -4.60 -16.15 11.00
CA TRP A 41 -4.86 -15.30 12.16
C TRP A 41 -6.33 -14.91 12.25
N ASP A 42 -7.00 -15.36 13.32
CA ASP A 42 -8.43 -15.11 13.51
C ASP A 42 -8.79 -13.90 14.38
N GLY A 43 -7.82 -13.33 15.11
CA GLY A 43 -8.04 -12.21 16.01
C GLY A 43 -8.12 -10.83 15.32
N PRO A 44 -8.16 -9.74 16.10
CA PRO A 44 -8.05 -8.39 15.57
C PRO A 44 -6.75 -8.21 14.78
N LEU A 45 -6.85 -7.57 13.60
CA LEU A 45 -5.72 -7.23 12.75
C LEU A 45 -5.74 -5.72 12.51
N CYS A 46 -4.63 -5.05 12.80
CA CYS A 46 -4.48 -3.62 12.58
C CYS A 46 -3.50 -3.39 11.43
N VAL A 47 -3.87 -2.52 10.51
CA VAL A 47 -2.98 -2.03 9.45
C VAL A 47 -2.60 -0.59 9.78
N ARG A 48 -1.30 -0.30 9.74
CA ARG A 48 -0.79 1.06 9.87
C ARG A 48 -0.45 1.60 8.49
N ILE A 49 -1.10 2.70 8.11
CA ILE A 49 -0.79 3.44 6.89
C ILE A 49 -0.27 4.84 7.23
N SER A 50 0.58 5.37 6.36
CA SER A 50 0.89 6.80 6.32
C SER A 50 -0.16 7.45 5.43
N ALA A 51 -1.00 8.32 6.00
CA ALA A 51 -2.13 8.91 5.27
C ALA A 51 -1.69 9.85 4.14
N THR A 52 -0.51 10.46 4.25
CA THR A 52 0.03 11.32 3.20
C THR A 52 1.55 11.33 3.27
N ASP A 53 2.21 11.47 2.12
CA ASP A 53 3.66 11.63 2.01
C ASP A 53 4.11 13.10 2.16
N TRP A 54 3.18 14.05 2.19
CA TRP A 54 3.44 15.50 2.28
C TRP A 54 4.30 16.07 1.13
N VAL A 55 4.28 15.42 -0.04
CA VAL A 55 5.04 15.84 -1.23
C VAL A 55 4.14 15.78 -2.45
N PRO A 56 4.19 16.79 -3.35
CA PRO A 56 3.42 16.76 -4.60
C PRO A 56 3.67 15.49 -5.41
N GLY A 57 2.60 14.85 -5.86
CA GLY A 57 2.66 13.60 -6.61
C GLY A 57 3.03 12.37 -5.77
N GLY A 58 3.02 12.48 -4.44
CA GLY A 58 3.07 11.35 -3.50
C GLY A 58 1.71 10.73 -3.22
N PHE A 59 1.68 9.78 -2.28
CA PHE A 59 0.45 9.21 -1.74
C PHE A 59 -0.28 10.27 -0.90
N ASP A 60 -1.59 10.42 -1.08
CA ASP A 60 -2.40 11.43 -0.37
C ASP A 60 -3.57 10.84 0.39
N VAL A 61 -4.25 11.67 1.17
CA VAL A 61 -5.36 11.26 2.07
C VAL A 61 -6.49 10.61 1.29
N GLU A 62 -6.78 11.08 0.09
CA GLU A 62 -7.80 10.49 -0.79
C GLU A 62 -7.44 9.07 -1.24
N ASP A 63 -6.15 8.73 -1.33
CA ASP A 63 -5.69 7.38 -1.64
C ASP A 63 -5.82 6.42 -0.45
N ALA A 64 -6.03 6.95 0.77
CA ALA A 64 -6.10 6.19 2.01
C ALA A 64 -7.52 5.73 2.41
N VAL A 65 -8.55 6.10 1.65
CA VAL A 65 -9.98 5.90 1.97
C VAL A 65 -10.62 4.80 1.11
#